data_AF-A0A6B1KIW4-F1
#
_entry.id   AF-A0A6B1KIW4-F1
#
_cell.length_a   1.000
_cell.length_b   1.000
_cell.length_c   1.000
_cell.angle_alpha   90.00
_cell.angle_beta   90.00
_cell.angle_gamma   90.00
#
_symmetry.space_group_name_H-M   'P 1'
#
loop_
_entity.id
_entity.type
_entity.pdbx_description
1 polymer ?
#
loop_
_entity_poly.entity_id
_entity_poly.type
_entity_poly.pdbx_seq_one_letter_code
_entity_poly.pdbx_strand_id
1 'polypeptide(L)'
;MGMRRANEPSTGQQIGVSVALLVIDFMLIAWSVYSVGMAGWADSYESDGVAPSSASRAASQASWLLGGGAVLTGGGLLALGWRIPGIVQLAVLGFGAVLVSSLAAG
;
A
#
# COMPACT_ATOMS: atom_id res chain seq x y z
N MET A 1 -18.44 7.39 -36.56
CA MET A 1 -17.22 7.49 -35.74
C MET A 1 -16.88 6.10 -35.24
N GLY A 2 -15.89 5.43 -35.83
CA GLY A 2 -15.49 4.08 -35.45
C GLY A 2 -14.81 4.11 -34.09
N MET A 3 -15.49 3.61 -33.06
CA MET A 3 -14.84 3.30 -31.79
C MET A 3 -13.83 2.19 -32.08
N ARG A 4 -12.54 2.53 -32.07
CA ARG A 4 -11.46 1.54 -32.01
C ARG A 4 -11.83 0.61 -30.85
N ARG A 5 -12.00 -0.69 -31.12
CA ARG A 5 -12.07 -1.70 -30.07
C ARG A 5 -10.82 -1.49 -29.21
N ALA A 6 -10.98 -0.93 -28.01
CA ALA A 6 -9.91 -0.94 -27.04
C ALA A 6 -9.59 -2.41 -26.84
N ASN A 7 -8.38 -2.81 -27.25
CA ASN A 7 -7.94 -4.19 -27.13
C ASN A 7 -7.93 -4.49 -25.62
N GLU A 8 -8.87 -5.29 -25.15
CA GLU A 8 -8.94 -5.60 -23.72
C GLU A 8 -7.61 -6.25 -23.28
N PRO A 9 -7.10 -5.92 -22.09
CA PRO A 9 -5.84 -6.48 -21.61
C PRO A 9 -5.95 -8.00 -21.54
N SER A 10 -5.05 -8.72 -22.23
CA SER A 10 -5.04 -10.18 -22.20
C SER A 10 -4.78 -10.70 -20.78
N THR A 11 -5.29 -11.89 -20.45
CA THR A 11 -5.12 -12.48 -19.11
C THR A 11 -3.64 -12.63 -18.74
N GLY A 12 -2.79 -13.04 -19.67
CA GLY A 12 -1.34 -13.14 -19.43
C GLY A 12 -0.70 -11.80 -19.11
N GLN A 13 -1.11 -10.72 -19.80
CA GLN A 13 -0.63 -9.38 -19.52
C GLN A 13 -1.12 -8.88 -18.15
N GLN A 14 -2.38 -9.14 -17.80
CA GLN A 14 -2.93 -8.79 -16.48
C GLN A 14 -2.18 -9.49 -15.35
N ILE A 15 -1.86 -10.79 -15.51
CA ILE A 15 -1.07 -11.55 -14.52
C ILE A 15 0.36 -11.01 -14.43
N GLY A 16 1.03 -10.78 -15.55
CA GLY A 16 2.40 -10.26 -15.55
C GLY A 16 2.52 -8.90 -14.85
N VAL A 17 1.62 -7.98 -15.16
CA VAL A 17 1.55 -6.67 -14.49
C VAL A 17 1.20 -6.84 -13.00
N SER A 18 0.27 -7.74 -12.68
CA SER A 18 -0.09 -8.03 -11.28
C SER A 18 1.11 -8.52 -10.47
N VAL A 19 1.95 -9.40 -11.02
CA VAL A 19 3.15 -9.90 -10.32
C VAL A 19 4.19 -8.80 -10.14
N ALA A 20 4.44 -8.00 -11.18
CA ALA A 20 5.40 -6.90 -11.10
C ALA A 20 4.99 -5.87 -10.03
N LEU A 21 3.71 -5.50 -10.03
CA LEU A 21 3.13 -4.60 -9.05
C LEU A 21 3.17 -5.18 -7.63
N LEU A 22 2.89 -6.48 -7.48
CA LEU A 22 2.94 -7.16 -6.18
C LEU A 22 4.32 -7.09 -5.53
N VAL A 23 5.40 -7.20 -6.32
CA VAL A 23 6.77 -7.05 -5.79
C VAL A 23 6.98 -5.63 -5.24
N ILE A 24 6.50 -4.61 -5.96
CA ILE A 24 6.59 -3.22 -5.52
C ILE A 24 5.78 -3.01 -4.24
N ASP A 25 4.57 -3.56 -4.17
CA ASP A 25 3.71 -3.47 -2.99
C ASP A 25 4.40 -4.08 -1.76
N PHE A 26 5.01 -5.26 -1.90
CA PHE A 26 5.74 -5.88 -0.81
C PHE A 26 6.95 -5.06 -0.37
N MET A 27 7.69 -4.44 -1.30
CA MET A 27 8.78 -3.54 -0.93
C MET A 27 8.28 -2.33 -0.15
N LEU A 28 7.15 -1.73 -0.56
CA LEU A 28 6.54 -0.59 0.13
C LEU A 28 6.03 -0.97 1.53
N ILE A 29 5.37 -2.12 1.67
CA ILE A 29 4.88 -2.61 2.96
C ILE A 29 6.05 -2.94 3.88
N ALA A 30 7.06 -3.66 3.40
CA ALA A 30 8.25 -4.00 4.18
C ALA A 30 8.98 -2.73 4.67
N TRP A 31 9.15 -1.74 3.78
CA TRP A 31 9.73 -0.46 4.14
C TRP A 31 8.90 0.27 5.20
N SER A 32 7.59 0.28 5.05
CA SER A 32 6.67 0.91 6.01
C SER A 32 6.78 0.28 7.39
N VAL A 33 6.71 -1.05 7.47
CA VAL A 33 6.87 -1.80 8.73
C VAL A 33 8.23 -1.53 9.37
N TYR A 34 9.30 -1.55 8.57
CA TYR A 34 10.64 -1.23 9.06
C TYR A 34 10.72 0.19 9.63
N SER A 35 10.17 1.19 8.93
CA SER A 35 10.20 2.58 9.37
C SER A 35 9.45 2.81 10.69
N VAL A 36 8.30 2.17 10.85
CA VAL A 36 7.51 2.23 12.10
C VAL A 36 8.25 1.54 13.23
N GLY A 37 8.84 0.37 12.98
CA GLY A 37 9.64 -0.35 13.97
C GLY A 37 10.86 0.45 14.44
N MET A 38 11.57 1.10 13.51
CA MET A 38 12.70 1.97 13.83
C MET A 38 12.29 3.21 14.63
N ALA A 39 11.15 3.81 14.29
CA ALA A 39 10.61 4.93 15.04
C ALA A 39 10.20 4.51 16.46
N GLY A 40 9.56 3.35 16.63
CA GLY A 40 9.21 2.82 17.94
C GLY A 40 10.43 2.44 18.77
N TRP A 41 11.48 1.91 18.15
CA TRP A 41 12.75 1.67 18.81
C TRP A 41 13.40 2.99 19.28
N ALA A 42 13.39 4.04 18.46
CA ALA A 42 13.91 5.34 18.85
C ALA A 42 13.10 5.96 20.01
N ASP A 43 11.77 5.93 19.93
CA ASP A 43 10.86 6.45 20.97
C ASP A 43 11.11 5.77 22.33
N SER A 44 11.55 4.50 22.35
CA SER A 44 11.83 3.78 23.61
C SER A 44 12.98 4.38 24.44
N TYR A 45 13.86 5.15 23.81
CA TYR A 45 14.93 5.89 24.50
C TYR A 45 14.46 7.25 25.05
N GLU A 46 13.32 7.76 24.58
CA GLU A 46 12.79 9.10 24.90
C GLU A 46 11.63 9.03 25.90
N SER A 47 11.71 8.10 26.86
CA SER A 47 10.62 7.69 27.78
C SER A 47 10.02 8.79 28.68
N ASP A 48 10.50 10.03 28.64
CA ASP A 48 10.05 11.15 29.47
C ASP A 48 9.16 12.18 28.73
N GLY A 49 8.90 11.99 27.43
CA GLY A 49 8.18 12.98 26.60
C GLY A 49 6.67 12.78 26.51
N VAL A 50 5.88 13.79 26.92
CA VAL A 50 4.40 13.89 26.74
C VAL A 50 4.02 14.11 25.25
N ALA A 51 4.94 13.90 24.31
CA ALA A 51 4.73 14.13 22.89
C ALA A 51 4.16 12.86 22.20
N PRO A 52 3.34 13.01 21.14
CA PRO A 52 2.89 11.86 20.35
C PRO A 52 4.10 11.12 19.76
N SER A 53 4.14 9.81 19.97
CA SER A 53 5.26 8.93 19.58
C SER A 53 5.57 9.07 18.09
N SER A 54 6.84 9.15 17.72
CA SER A 54 7.25 9.23 16.31
C SER A 54 6.78 8.01 15.52
N ALA A 55 6.67 6.85 16.19
CA ALA A 55 6.09 5.62 15.67
C ALA A 55 4.63 5.77 15.23
N SER A 56 3.79 6.41 16.06
CA SER A 56 2.37 6.64 15.72
C SER A 56 2.21 7.52 14.49
N ARG A 57 3.07 8.54 14.34
CA ARG A 57 3.09 9.43 13.17
C ARG A 57 3.57 8.70 11.93
N ALA A 58 4.64 7.93 12.03
CA ALA A 58 5.17 7.12 10.93
C ALA A 58 4.12 6.12 10.44
N ALA A 59 3.42 5.45 11.36
CA ALA A 59 2.39 4.49 11.03
C ALA A 59 1.15 5.15 10.39
N SER A 60 0.74 6.32 10.86
CA SER A 60 -0.36 7.09 10.24
C SER A 60 0.00 7.55 8.81
N GLN A 61 1.23 8.01 8.60
CA GLN A 61 1.69 8.40 7.26
C GLN A 61 1.76 7.19 6.32
N ALA A 62 2.31 6.08 6.79
CA ALA A 62 2.39 4.84 6.03
C ALA A 62 0.99 4.28 5.70
N SER A 63 0.05 4.30 6.65
CA SER A 63 -1.32 3.83 6.39
C SER A 63 -2.04 4.70 5.37
N TRP A 64 -1.85 6.03 5.40
CA TRP A 64 -2.35 6.93 4.36
C TRP A 64 -1.72 6.68 3.00
N LEU A 65 -0.41 6.43 2.95
CA LEU A 65 0.29 6.13 1.70
C LEU A 65 -0.19 4.80 1.10
N LEU A 66 -0.28 3.75 1.91
CA LEU A 66 -0.73 2.43 1.45
C LEU A 66 -2.21 2.44 1.08
N GLY A 67 -3.07 3.02 1.92
CA GLY A 67 -4.51 3.12 1.66
C GLY A 67 -4.82 4.03 0.46
N GLY A 68 -4.20 5.20 0.38
CA GLY A 68 -4.33 6.11 -0.76
C GLY A 68 -3.77 5.50 -2.04
N GLY A 69 -2.61 4.82 -1.94
CA GLY A 69 -2.01 4.05 -3.02
C GLY A 69 -2.95 2.99 -3.55
N ALA A 70 -3.59 2.21 -2.66
CA ALA A 70 -4.57 1.19 -3.02
C ALA A 70 -5.73 1.78 -3.85
N VAL A 71 -6.30 2.90 -3.39
CA VAL A 71 -7.42 3.56 -4.08
C VAL A 71 -6.98 4.11 -5.43
N LEU A 72 -5.84 4.80 -5.49
CA LEU A 72 -5.36 5.44 -6.73
C LEU A 72 -4.97 4.40 -7.78
N THR A 73 -4.14 3.42 -7.39
CA THR A 73 -3.59 2.42 -8.32
C THR A 73 -4.60 1.31 -8.61
N GLY A 74 -5.15 0.69 -7.55
CA GLY A 74 -6.13 -0.39 -7.67
C GLY A 74 -7.43 0.11 -8.29
N GLY A 75 -7.99 1.21 -7.78
CA GLY A 75 -9.17 1.84 -8.37
C GLY A 75 -8.94 2.34 -9.80
N GLY A 76 -7.77 2.92 -10.09
CA GLY A 76 -7.38 3.33 -11.44
C GLY A 76 -7.30 2.15 -12.41
N LEU A 77 -6.66 1.06 -12.02
CA LEU A 77 -6.58 -0.17 -12.82
C LEU A 77 -7.97 -0.78 -13.07
N LEU A 78 -8.83 -0.80 -12.05
CA LEU A 78 -10.21 -1.25 -12.21
C LEU A 78 -11.00 -0.38 -13.21
N ALA A 79 -10.86 0.95 -13.12
CA ALA A 79 -11.51 1.88 -14.05
C ALA A 79 -11.01 1.70 -15.50
N LEU A 80 -9.76 1.30 -15.69
CA LEU A 80 -9.17 0.99 -16.99
C LEU A 80 -9.49 -0.44 -17.50
N GLY A 81 -10.29 -1.23 -16.77
CA GLY A 81 -10.65 -2.60 -17.14
C GLY A 81 -9.60 -3.66 -16.77
N TRP A 82 -8.55 -3.28 -16.06
CA TRP A 82 -7.51 -4.19 -15.57
C TRP A 82 -7.90 -4.82 -14.24
N ARG A 83 -8.86 -5.75 -14.29
CA ARG A 83 -9.53 -6.31 -13.11
C ARG A 83 -8.58 -7.04 -12.17
N ILE A 84 -7.74 -7.95 -12.70
CA ILE A 84 -6.85 -8.78 -11.86
C ILE A 84 -5.87 -7.90 -11.07
N PRO A 85 -5.00 -7.08 -11.70
CA PRO A 85 -4.05 -6.29 -10.94
C PRO A 85 -4.74 -5.22 -10.09
N GLY A 86 -5.90 -4.70 -10.51
CA GLY A 86 -6.68 -3.75 -9.71
C GLY A 86 -7.19 -4.33 -8.39
N ILE A 87 -7.74 -5.55 -8.40
CA ILE A 87 -8.17 -6.24 -7.17
C ILE A 87 -6.98 -6.57 -6.28
N VAL A 88 -5.88 -7.08 -6.88
CA VAL A 88 -4.67 -7.44 -6.13
C VAL A 88 -4.10 -6.22 -5.41
N GLN A 89 -3.99 -5.08 -6.08
CA GLN A 89 -3.55 -3.81 -5.49
C GLN A 89 -4.42 -3.38 -4.31
N LEU A 90 -5.75 -3.40 -4.48
CA LEU A 90 -6.68 -3.05 -3.40
C LEU A 90 -6.52 -3.97 -2.19
N ALA A 91 -6.41 -5.29 -2.42
CA ALA A 91 -6.29 -6.26 -1.35
C ALA A 91 -4.95 -6.14 -0.61
N VAL A 92 -3.84 -6.07 -1.35
CA VAL A 92 -2.49 -6.11 -0.76
C VAL A 92 -2.14 -4.80 -0.07
N LEU A 93 -2.30 -3.66 -0.76
CA LEU A 93 -2.02 -2.36 -0.15
C LEU A 93 -3.04 -2.02 0.94
N GLY A 94 -4.31 -2.40 0.77
CA GLY A 94 -5.32 -2.27 1.83
C GLY A 94 -4.96 -3.09 3.06
N PHE A 95 -4.54 -4.34 2.89
CA PHE A 95 -4.04 -5.17 4.00
C PHE A 95 -2.79 -4.57 4.64
N GLY A 96 -1.85 -4.07 3.84
CA GLY A 96 -0.66 -3.36 4.32
C GLY A 96 -1.01 -2.13 5.17
N ALA A 97 -2.00 -1.34 4.74
CA ALA A 97 -2.47 -0.18 5.50
C ALA A 97 -3.05 -0.58 6.87
N VAL A 98 -3.82 -1.67 6.91
CA VAL A 98 -4.37 -2.23 8.16
C VAL A 98 -3.24 -2.75 9.05
N LEU A 99 -2.31 -3.52 8.50
CA LEU A 99 -1.14 -4.05 9.20
C LEU A 99 -0.33 -2.93 9.86
N VAL A 100 -0.01 -1.87 9.13
CA VAL A 100 0.79 -0.77 9.68
C VAL A 100 -0.01 0.04 10.70
N SER A 101 -1.32 0.19 10.51
CA SER A 101 -2.19 0.86 11.50
C SER A 101 -2.27 0.07 12.81
N SER A 102 -2.27 -1.26 12.77
CA SER A 102 -2.29 -2.06 14.00
C SER A 102 -0.97 -2.01 14.77
N LEU A 103 0.16 -1.80 14.09
CA LEU A 103 1.46 -1.55 14.75
C LEU A 103 1.49 -0.25 15.54
N ALA A 104 0.64 0.73 15.21
CA ALA A 104 0.52 1.98 15.95
C ALA A 104 -0.37 1.88 17.20
N ALA A 105 -1.18 0.82 17.29
CA ALA A 105 -2.20 0.65 18.31
C ALA A 105 -1.73 -0.21 19.50
N GLY A 106 -0.52 -0.77 19.43
CA GLY A 106 0.14 -1.51 20.50
C GLY A 106 1.27 -0.71 21.11
#